data_AF-A0A182HLV1-F1
#
_entry.id   AF-A0A182HLV1-F1
#
_cell.length_a   1.000
_cell.length_b   1.000
_cell.length_c   1.000
_cell.angle_alpha   90.00
_cell.angle_beta   90.00
_cell.angle_gamma   90.00
#
_symmetry.space_group_name_H-M   'P 1'
#
loop_
_entity.id
_entity.type
_entity.pdbx_description
1 polymer ?
#
loop_
_entity_poly.entity_id
_entity_poly.type
_entity_poly.pdbx_seq_one_letter_code
_entity_poly.pdbx_strand_id
1 'polypeptide(L)'
;MKCNLSSEFQNEHYCFGVDEFIVPGSCDLLLGGPIGATGLKGMNIFGNDCGFGKPAVALNFVSHKSWLESVILPTKSLRDKPANADVLSYHDEDLEHGSQCSYSNEVNGTCVHIGNCSSIIDIEYAQKRVIFCKSSSVVCCPTNLLKMQPSAIEVEFSECESRYKSLSKLRMEKIATDRSLQYSHTVATTVHPKYNETTGEHDIAVIKLKEAIHPFVHLFPVCLWQNTTHSPVHQGIMHSGE
;
A
#
# COMPACT_ATOMS: atom_id res chain seq x y z
N MET A 1 -11.67 -9.57 21.37
CA MET A 1 -11.36 -8.12 21.47
C MET A 1 -12.63 -7.32 21.18
N LYS A 2 -12.82 -6.11 21.74
CA LYS A 2 -13.99 -5.27 21.42
C LYS A 2 -13.57 -4.01 20.68
N CYS A 3 -14.15 -3.77 19.53
CA CYS A 3 -13.96 -2.56 18.73
C CYS A 3 -15.32 -2.03 18.30
N ASN A 4 -15.69 -0.85 18.80
CA ASN A 4 -16.99 -0.23 18.53
C ASN A 4 -16.81 0.94 17.58
N LEU A 5 -17.12 0.72 16.30
CA LEU A 5 -17.30 1.79 15.33
C LEU A 5 -18.73 2.32 15.45
N SER A 6 -18.88 3.64 15.41
CA SER A 6 -20.22 4.24 15.32
C SER A 6 -20.87 3.84 14.00
N SER A 7 -22.21 3.84 13.96
CA SER A 7 -22.99 3.37 12.81
C SER A 7 -22.60 4.04 11.49
N GLU A 8 -22.20 5.31 11.55
CA GLU A 8 -21.78 6.12 10.42
C GLU A 8 -20.48 5.58 9.77
N PHE A 9 -19.58 4.98 10.56
CA PHE A 9 -18.26 4.55 10.09
C PHE A 9 -18.14 3.04 9.83
N GLN A 10 -19.15 2.24 10.18
CA GLN A 10 -19.11 0.78 10.06
C GLN A 10 -18.91 0.26 8.63
N ASN A 11 -19.26 1.06 7.62
CA ASN A 11 -19.07 0.70 6.21
C ASN A 11 -17.70 1.14 5.66
N GLU A 12 -17.19 2.28 6.14
CA GLU A 12 -15.98 2.94 5.64
C GLU A 12 -14.72 2.50 6.37
N HIS A 13 -14.89 1.92 7.55
CA HIS A 13 -13.82 1.44 8.39
C HIS A 13 -14.13 0.02 8.86
N TYR A 14 -13.09 -0.76 9.12
CA TYR A 14 -13.23 -2.04 9.80
C TYR A 14 -12.21 -2.19 10.90
N CYS A 15 -12.60 -2.93 11.93
CA CYS A 15 -11.70 -3.32 12.99
C CYS A 15 -10.99 -4.61 12.59
N PHE A 16 -9.70 -4.69 12.90
CA PHE A 16 -8.91 -5.88 12.71
C PHE A 16 -8.04 -6.13 13.94
N GLY A 17 -7.65 -7.39 14.09
CA GLY A 17 -7.19 -7.94 15.35
C GLY A 17 -6.38 -9.20 15.13
N VAL A 18 -5.30 -9.39 15.90
CA VAL A 18 -4.68 -10.69 16.13
C VAL A 18 -4.75 -11.04 17.61
N ASP A 19 -5.30 -12.21 17.93
CA ASP A 19 -5.42 -12.71 19.32
C ASP A 19 -4.08 -13.22 19.90
N GLU A 20 -3.01 -13.23 19.11
CA GLU A 20 -1.68 -13.66 19.52
C GLU A 20 -0.97 -12.57 20.32
N PHE A 21 -0.37 -12.97 21.44
CA PHE A 21 0.36 -12.08 22.33
C PHE A 21 1.85 -12.08 22.00
N ILE A 22 2.35 -10.94 21.55
CA ILE A 22 3.78 -10.63 21.36
C ILE A 22 4.22 -9.74 22.53
N VAL A 23 5.52 -9.71 22.84
CA VAL A 23 6.07 -8.91 23.94
C VAL A 23 5.73 -7.41 23.74
N PRO A 24 5.13 -6.72 24.74
CA PRO A 24 4.86 -5.27 24.73
C PRO A 24 6.01 -4.42 24.20
N GLY A 25 5.73 -3.60 23.18
CA GLY A 25 6.72 -2.71 22.56
C GLY A 25 7.64 -3.35 21.52
N SER A 26 7.39 -4.60 21.10
CA SER A 26 8.19 -5.25 20.04
C SER A 26 7.89 -4.72 18.63
N CYS A 27 6.75 -4.07 18.44
CA CYS A 27 6.36 -3.50 17.17
C CYS A 27 5.28 -2.45 17.34
N ASP A 28 5.19 -1.57 16.34
CA ASP A 28 4.20 -0.51 16.23
C ASP A 28 3.38 -0.72 14.95
N LEU A 29 2.10 -0.35 15.01
CA LEU A 29 1.25 -0.36 13.82
C LEU A 29 1.74 0.72 12.85
N LEU A 30 2.10 0.32 11.63
CA LEU A 30 2.48 1.27 10.58
C LEU A 30 1.24 2.00 10.07
N LEU A 31 0.99 3.21 10.57
CA LEU A 31 -0.07 4.10 10.08
C LEU A 31 0.17 4.47 8.61
N GLY A 32 -0.89 4.50 7.81
CA GLY A 32 -0.80 4.63 6.36
C GLY A 32 -0.31 3.36 5.64
N GLY A 33 0.10 2.33 6.38
CA GLY A 33 0.50 1.03 5.83
C GLY A 33 -0.69 0.30 5.21
N PRO A 34 -0.48 -0.43 4.09
CA PRO A 34 -1.53 -1.17 3.42
C PRO A 34 -1.95 -2.40 4.22
N ILE A 35 -3.23 -2.78 4.10
CA ILE A 35 -3.77 -4.06 4.54
C ILE A 35 -4.16 -4.87 3.32
N GLY A 36 -3.50 -6.02 3.13
CA GLY A 36 -3.71 -6.94 2.02
C GLY A 36 -2.45 -7.69 1.61
N ALA A 37 -2.59 -8.97 1.25
CA ALA A 37 -1.47 -9.82 0.82
C ALA A 37 -1.18 -9.72 -0.70
N THR A 38 -2.23 -9.61 -1.52
CA THR A 38 -2.15 -9.60 -2.99
C THR A 38 -2.86 -8.42 -3.65
N GLY A 39 -3.29 -7.42 -2.86
CA GLY A 39 -3.87 -6.16 -3.33
C GLY A 39 -4.33 -5.27 -2.18
N LEU A 40 -4.59 -3.99 -2.47
CA LEU A 40 -4.92 -3.00 -1.43
C LEU A 40 -6.40 -3.13 -1.03
N LYS A 41 -6.66 -3.65 0.18
CA LYS A 41 -8.01 -3.77 0.74
C LYS A 41 -8.31 -2.67 1.75
N GLY A 42 -7.33 -2.31 2.56
CA GLY A 42 -7.45 -1.25 3.53
C GLY A 42 -6.14 -0.56 3.84
N MET A 43 -6.19 0.40 4.75
CA MET A 43 -5.03 1.14 5.21
C MET A 43 -5.14 1.38 6.72
N ASN A 44 -4.06 1.15 7.44
CA ASN A 44 -4.00 1.38 8.89
C ASN A 44 -4.20 2.87 9.17
N ILE A 45 -5.19 3.23 9.98
CA ILE A 45 -5.44 4.62 10.36
C ILE A 45 -5.33 4.89 11.86
N PHE A 46 -5.58 3.86 12.69
CA PHE A 46 -5.54 4.02 14.14
C PHE A 46 -5.40 2.67 14.86
N GLY A 47 -4.83 2.68 16.06
CA GLY A 47 -4.80 1.52 16.98
C GLY A 47 -3.45 0.84 17.09
N ASN A 48 -3.41 -0.26 17.86
CA ASN A 48 -2.18 -0.95 18.27
C ASN A 48 -2.37 -2.48 18.22
N ASP A 49 -2.70 -3.00 17.04
CA ASP A 49 -2.95 -4.44 16.78
C ASP A 49 -1.68 -5.30 16.76
N CYS A 50 -0.50 -4.71 16.95
CA CYS A 50 0.75 -5.46 16.83
C CYS A 50 1.03 -6.40 18.02
N GLY A 51 0.22 -7.43 18.19
CA GLY A 51 0.40 -8.53 19.15
C GLY A 51 0.00 -8.23 20.58
N PHE A 52 -0.92 -7.29 20.83
CA PHE A 52 -1.32 -6.91 22.19
C PHE A 52 -2.76 -7.28 22.56
N GLY A 53 -3.44 -8.07 21.74
CA GLY A 53 -4.87 -8.35 21.92
C GLY A 53 -5.68 -7.05 22.01
N LYS A 54 -5.27 -6.02 21.24
CA LYS A 54 -5.97 -4.75 21.09
C LYS A 54 -6.37 -4.57 19.62
N PRO A 55 -7.61 -4.19 19.31
CA PRO A 55 -8.00 -3.96 17.93
C PRO A 55 -7.29 -2.74 17.35
N ALA A 56 -7.14 -2.74 16.03
CA ALA A 56 -6.84 -1.57 15.23
C ALA A 56 -7.97 -1.28 14.25
N VAL A 57 -7.99 -0.05 13.72
CA VAL A 57 -8.97 0.44 12.76
C VAL A 57 -8.28 0.70 11.45
N ALA A 58 -8.88 0.18 10.38
CA ALA A 58 -8.47 0.37 9.01
C ALA A 58 -9.52 1.16 8.24
N LEU A 59 -9.04 1.98 7.30
CA LEU A 59 -9.86 2.46 6.20
C LEU A 59 -10.22 1.28 5.28
N ASN A 60 -11.48 1.22 4.86
CA ASN A 60 -12.03 0.20 3.97
C ASN A 60 -12.08 0.68 2.52
N PHE A 61 -11.04 0.42 1.72
CA PHE A 61 -11.06 0.83 0.31
C PHE A 61 -12.14 0.15 -0.51
N VAL A 62 -12.65 -1.01 -0.09
CA VAL A 62 -13.74 -1.71 -0.80
C VAL A 62 -15.00 -0.87 -0.82
N SER A 63 -15.30 -0.16 0.28
CA SER A 63 -16.49 0.72 0.37
C SER A 63 -16.43 1.91 -0.60
N HIS A 64 -15.22 2.34 -0.97
CA HIS A 64 -14.98 3.45 -1.89
C HIS A 64 -14.53 3.00 -3.28
N LYS A 65 -14.54 1.68 -3.57
CA LYS A 65 -13.98 1.09 -4.80
C LYS A 65 -14.50 1.79 -6.06
N SER A 66 -15.82 1.89 -6.22
CA SER A 66 -16.44 2.47 -7.41
C SER A 66 -16.00 3.93 -7.66
N TRP A 67 -15.83 4.70 -6.58
CA TRP A 67 -15.34 6.07 -6.67
C TRP A 67 -13.84 6.09 -7.00
N LEU A 68 -13.01 5.32 -6.30
CA LEU A 68 -11.57 5.22 -6.55
C LEU A 68 -11.27 4.82 -8.00
N GLU A 69 -11.99 3.84 -8.53
CA GLU A 69 -11.86 3.41 -9.93
C GLU A 69 -12.24 4.52 -10.91
N SER A 70 -13.27 5.31 -10.59
CA SER A 70 -13.67 6.44 -11.43
C SER A 70 -12.61 7.54 -11.52
N VAL A 71 -11.77 7.67 -10.49
CA VAL A 71 -10.72 8.70 -10.39
C VAL A 71 -9.38 8.19 -10.93
N ILE A 72 -9.00 6.96 -10.60
CA ILE A 72 -7.66 6.41 -10.87
C ILE A 72 -7.57 5.76 -12.26
N LEU A 73 -8.65 5.15 -12.77
CA LEU A 73 -8.58 4.36 -14.00
C LEU A 73 -8.75 5.24 -15.26
N PRO A 74 -7.83 5.20 -16.24
CA PRO A 74 -7.79 6.21 -17.29
C PRO A 74 -8.92 6.18 -18.34
N THR A 75 -9.68 5.09 -18.52
CA THR A 75 -10.67 4.99 -19.63
C THR A 75 -11.69 3.83 -19.47
N LYS A 76 -12.85 3.95 -20.16
CA LYS A 76 -13.92 2.93 -20.22
C LYS A 76 -13.48 1.54 -20.72
N SER A 77 -12.40 1.42 -21.49
CA SER A 77 -11.89 0.14 -22.03
C SER A 77 -11.45 -0.87 -20.97
N LEU A 78 -11.12 -0.41 -19.75
CA LEU A 78 -10.81 -1.28 -18.60
C LEU A 78 -12.05 -1.60 -17.75
N ARG A 79 -13.17 -0.89 -17.97
CA ARG A 79 -14.45 -1.14 -17.28
C ARG A 79 -15.22 -2.32 -17.89
N ASP A 80 -14.93 -2.64 -19.16
CA ASP A 80 -15.61 -3.70 -19.93
C ASP A 80 -14.74 -4.95 -20.19
N LYS A 81 -13.54 -5.05 -19.58
CA LYS A 81 -12.77 -6.30 -19.68
C LYS A 81 -13.46 -7.38 -18.84
N PRO A 82 -13.70 -8.59 -19.38
CA PRO A 82 -14.19 -9.70 -18.58
C PRO A 82 -13.20 -9.95 -17.43
N ALA A 83 -13.73 -10.34 -16.27
CA ALA A 83 -13.02 -10.61 -15.02
C ALA A 83 -11.89 -11.66 -15.09
N ASN A 84 -11.53 -12.13 -16.29
CA ASN A 84 -10.53 -13.16 -16.56
C ASN A 84 -9.20 -12.60 -17.08
N ALA A 85 -9.01 -11.28 -17.13
CA ALA A 85 -7.69 -10.68 -17.26
C ALA A 85 -7.06 -10.46 -15.87
N ASP A 86 -7.18 -11.46 -15.00
CA ASP A 86 -6.38 -11.50 -13.78
C ASP A 86 -4.91 -11.57 -14.21
N VAL A 87 -4.16 -10.50 -13.96
CA VAL A 87 -2.73 -10.65 -13.73
C VAL A 87 -2.63 -11.35 -12.39
N LEU A 88 -2.84 -12.68 -12.40
CA LEU A 88 -2.47 -13.56 -11.31
C LEU A 88 -0.97 -13.37 -11.14
N SER A 89 -0.58 -12.58 -10.14
CA SER A 89 0.77 -12.63 -9.58
C SER A 89 0.95 -14.06 -9.08
N TYR A 90 1.57 -14.89 -9.93
CA TYR A 90 1.94 -16.26 -9.62
C TYR A 90 3.05 -16.18 -8.57
N HIS A 91 2.71 -16.59 -7.35
CA HIS A 91 3.68 -16.83 -6.30
C HIS A 91 4.14 -18.27 -6.46
N ASP A 92 5.42 -18.45 -6.74
CA ASP A 92 6.02 -19.77 -6.74
C ASP A 92 6.35 -20.13 -5.27
N GLU A 93 5.52 -20.96 -4.64
CA GLU A 93 5.65 -21.35 -3.23
C GLU A 93 6.97 -22.08 -2.94
N ASP A 94 7.62 -22.64 -3.97
CA ASP A 94 8.88 -23.38 -3.85
C ASP A 94 10.12 -22.47 -3.88
N LEU A 95 9.96 -21.18 -4.23
CA LEU A 95 11.07 -20.23 -4.34
C LEU A 95 11.21 -19.36 -3.08
N GLU A 96 12.12 -19.74 -2.18
CA GLU A 96 12.44 -18.96 -0.98
C GLU A 96 13.44 -17.81 -1.25
N HIS A 97 13.63 -16.93 -0.26
CA HIS A 97 14.72 -15.95 -0.31
C HIS A 97 16.07 -16.69 -0.45
N GLY A 98 16.83 -16.33 -1.49
CA GLY A 98 18.12 -16.93 -1.82
C GLY A 98 18.03 -18.00 -2.92
N SER A 99 16.83 -18.46 -3.27
CA SER A 99 16.64 -19.44 -4.34
C SER A 99 17.05 -18.86 -5.70
N GLN A 100 17.63 -19.72 -6.55
CA GLN A 100 17.82 -19.39 -7.96
C GLN A 100 16.49 -19.44 -8.69
N CYS A 101 16.28 -18.47 -9.56
CA CYS A 101 15.08 -18.34 -10.37
C CYS A 101 15.47 -17.94 -11.79
N SER A 102 14.66 -18.30 -12.77
CA SER A 102 14.96 -18.01 -14.17
C SER A 102 13.74 -17.47 -14.91
N TYR A 103 14.00 -16.53 -15.80
CA TYR A 103 13.02 -16.01 -16.73
C TYR A 103 12.97 -16.89 -17.98
N SER A 104 11.85 -16.85 -18.71
CA SER A 104 11.63 -17.65 -19.93
C SER A 104 12.60 -17.33 -21.07
N ASN A 105 13.33 -16.21 -20.97
CA ASN A 105 14.38 -15.78 -21.88
C ASN A 105 15.80 -16.17 -21.38
N GLU A 106 15.91 -17.18 -20.51
CA GLU A 106 17.17 -17.71 -19.97
C GLU A 106 17.97 -16.72 -19.10
N VAL A 107 17.35 -15.62 -18.68
CA VAL A 107 17.96 -14.71 -17.70
C VAL A 107 17.84 -15.34 -16.32
N ASN A 108 18.99 -15.65 -15.73
CA ASN A 108 19.08 -16.14 -14.36
C ASN A 108 19.05 -14.98 -13.36
N GLY A 109 18.38 -15.22 -12.24
CA GLY A 109 18.28 -14.30 -11.12
C GLY A 109 18.32 -15.02 -9.78
N THR A 110 18.19 -14.25 -8.73
CA THR A 110 18.09 -14.75 -7.35
C THR A 110 16.89 -14.11 -6.69
N CYS A 111 16.09 -14.92 -5.98
CA CYS A 111 15.00 -14.43 -5.15
C CYS A 111 15.59 -13.62 -4.00
N VAL A 112 15.38 -12.32 -4.02
CA VAL A 112 15.86 -11.39 -2.98
C VAL A 112 14.71 -10.52 -2.49
N HIS A 113 14.85 -9.95 -1.30
CA HIS A 113 13.93 -8.90 -0.88
C HIS A 113 13.92 -7.79 -1.94
N ILE A 114 12.73 -7.28 -2.29
CA ILE A 114 12.58 -6.23 -3.32
C ILE A 114 13.47 -5.00 -3.04
N GLY A 115 13.72 -4.76 -1.74
CA GLY A 115 14.84 -4.01 -1.14
C GLY A 115 16.11 -3.93 -1.97
N ASN A 116 16.58 -5.11 -2.35
CA ASN A 116 17.93 -5.37 -2.82
C ASN A 116 17.98 -5.45 -4.35
N CYS A 117 16.94 -4.99 -5.04
CA CYS A 117 16.88 -4.93 -6.51
C CYS A 117 16.65 -3.49 -6.99
N SER A 118 17.15 -3.16 -8.18
CA SER A 118 17.17 -1.80 -8.76
C SER A 118 15.80 -1.09 -8.68
N SER A 119 14.78 -1.71 -9.27
CA SER A 119 13.36 -1.41 -9.13
C SER A 119 12.55 -2.51 -9.81
N ILE A 120 11.29 -2.71 -9.42
CA ILE A 120 10.39 -3.61 -10.14
C ILE A 120 10.14 -3.14 -11.58
N ILE A 121 10.18 -1.82 -11.81
CA ILE A 121 9.95 -1.26 -13.15
C ILE A 121 11.09 -1.67 -14.07
N ASP A 122 12.32 -1.68 -13.56
CA ASP A 122 13.49 -2.11 -14.35
C ASP A 122 13.39 -3.59 -14.70
N ILE A 123 12.91 -4.42 -13.75
CA ILE A 123 12.65 -5.84 -14.00
C ILE A 123 11.56 -6.00 -15.07
N GLU A 124 10.42 -5.31 -14.93
CA GLU A 124 9.32 -5.37 -15.89
C GLU A 124 9.77 -4.89 -17.28
N TYR A 125 10.54 -3.80 -17.34
CA TYR A 125 11.06 -3.28 -18.59
C TYR A 125 12.03 -4.25 -19.26
N ALA A 126 12.96 -4.83 -18.49
CA ALA A 126 13.98 -5.75 -18.99
C ALA A 126 13.41 -7.14 -19.34
N GLN A 127 12.48 -7.67 -18.53
CA GLN A 127 12.02 -9.07 -18.59
C GLN A 127 10.58 -9.24 -19.06
N LYS A 128 9.83 -8.14 -19.28
CA LYS A 128 8.40 -8.11 -19.65
C LYS A 128 7.43 -8.72 -18.63
N ARG A 129 7.94 -9.29 -17.54
CA ARG A 129 7.17 -9.84 -16.42
C ARG A 129 8.01 -9.78 -15.14
N VAL A 130 7.33 -9.81 -14.00
CA VAL A 130 7.95 -9.94 -12.68
C VAL A 130 7.59 -11.32 -12.13
N ILE A 131 8.58 -12.03 -11.58
CA ILE A 131 8.35 -13.26 -10.84
C ILE A 131 8.39 -12.93 -9.34
N PHE A 132 7.27 -13.15 -8.67
CA PHE A 132 7.18 -13.11 -7.21
C PHE A 132 7.51 -14.50 -6.69
N CYS A 133 8.46 -14.58 -5.75
CA CYS A 133 8.82 -15.83 -5.10
C CYS A 133 7.82 -16.10 -3.96
N LYS A 134 8.23 -16.71 -2.85
CA LYS A 134 7.39 -17.09 -1.69
C LYS A 134 6.50 -15.97 -1.11
N SER A 135 6.81 -14.70 -1.34
CA SER A 135 5.97 -13.56 -0.92
C SER A 135 6.02 -12.42 -1.93
N SER A 136 5.07 -11.49 -1.83
CA SER A 136 5.05 -10.26 -2.63
C SER A 136 6.21 -9.31 -2.34
N SER A 137 6.96 -9.52 -1.26
CA SER A 137 8.17 -8.77 -0.89
C SER A 137 9.47 -9.41 -1.38
N VAL A 138 9.42 -10.62 -1.95
CA VAL A 138 10.58 -11.34 -2.49
C VAL A 138 10.38 -11.56 -3.98
N VAL A 139 11.28 -11.01 -4.79
CA VAL A 139 11.18 -11.02 -6.26
C VAL A 139 12.42 -11.69 -6.86
N CYS A 140 12.24 -12.34 -8.00
CA CYS A 140 13.35 -12.85 -8.78
C CYS A 140 14.13 -11.69 -9.41
N CYS A 141 15.26 -11.30 -8.81
CA CYS A 141 16.07 -10.18 -9.30
C CYS A 141 17.17 -10.71 -10.24
N PRO A 142 17.23 -10.25 -11.51
CA PRO A 142 18.37 -10.53 -12.39
C PRO A 142 19.68 -10.05 -11.77
N THR A 143 20.76 -10.81 -11.96
CA THR A 143 22.06 -10.53 -11.31
C THR A 143 22.59 -9.13 -11.61
N ASN A 144 22.35 -8.61 -12.81
CA ASN A 144 22.77 -7.27 -13.24
C ASN A 144 21.93 -6.12 -12.63
N LEU A 145 20.82 -6.44 -11.96
CA LEU A 145 19.91 -5.48 -11.31
C LEU A 145 19.97 -5.56 -9.78
N LEU A 146 20.83 -6.40 -9.21
CA LEU A 146 21.06 -6.46 -7.76
C LEU A 146 21.67 -5.14 -7.28
N LYS A 147 21.04 -4.51 -6.28
CA LYS A 147 21.57 -3.31 -5.64
C LYS A 147 22.69 -3.70 -4.69
N MET A 148 23.85 -3.08 -4.87
CA MET A 148 24.94 -3.15 -3.90
C MET A 148 24.79 -2.13 -2.76
N GLN A 149 24.06 -1.02 -3.00
CA GLN A 149 23.78 0.03 -2.02
C GLN A 149 22.40 0.67 -2.29
N PRO A 150 21.71 1.18 -1.25
CA PRO A 150 20.46 1.93 -1.41
C PRO A 150 20.71 3.24 -2.17
N SER A 151 19.74 3.63 -3.01
CA SER A 151 19.78 4.89 -3.75
C SER A 151 19.63 6.11 -2.84
N ALA A 152 20.08 7.28 -3.30
CA ALA A 152 19.93 8.53 -2.54
C ALA A 152 18.46 8.84 -2.18
N ILE A 153 17.51 8.49 -3.06
CA ILE A 153 16.07 8.64 -2.82
C ILE A 153 15.59 7.68 -1.71
N GLU A 154 16.07 6.44 -1.70
CA GLU A 154 15.71 5.46 -0.67
C GLU A 154 16.21 5.86 0.70
N VAL A 155 17.45 6.38 0.77
CA VAL A 155 18.01 6.94 2.00
C VAL A 155 17.22 8.16 2.45
N GLU A 156 16.83 9.04 1.52
CA GLU A 156 16.00 10.20 1.86
C GLU A 156 14.64 9.80 2.41
N PHE A 157 13.96 8.82 1.81
CA PHE A 157 12.64 8.37 2.28
C PHE A 157 12.70 7.65 3.63
N SER A 158 13.71 6.80 3.87
CA SER A 158 13.88 6.11 5.15
C SER A 158 14.21 7.09 6.28
N GLU A 159 14.96 8.15 5.98
CA GLU A 159 15.29 9.21 6.91
C GLU A 159 14.28 10.37 6.89
N CYS A 160 13.22 10.30 6.08
CA CYS A 160 12.36 11.46 5.78
C CYS A 160 11.70 12.00 7.03
N GLU A 161 11.12 11.12 7.84
CA GLU A 161 10.44 11.52 9.07
C GLU A 161 11.38 12.25 10.04
N SER A 162 12.63 11.80 10.17
CA SER A 162 13.60 12.42 11.08
C SER A 162 14.21 13.70 10.50
N ARG A 163 14.59 13.69 9.23
CA ARG A 163 15.24 14.82 8.54
C ARG A 163 14.29 16.00 8.33
N TYR A 164 13.03 15.71 8.00
CA TYR A 164 12.06 16.75 7.66
C TYR A 164 11.09 17.08 8.79
N LYS A 165 11.25 16.53 10.00
CA LYS A 165 10.38 16.84 11.14
C LYS A 165 10.28 18.35 11.42
N SER A 166 11.42 19.03 11.43
CA SER A 166 11.49 20.48 11.66
C SER A 166 10.95 21.28 10.48
N LEU A 167 11.26 20.85 9.26
CA LEU A 167 10.80 21.49 8.02
C LEU A 167 9.29 21.32 7.81
N SER A 168 8.72 20.19 8.19
CA SER A 168 7.28 19.93 8.18
C SER A 168 6.56 20.90 9.12
N LYS A 169 7.08 21.09 10.34
CA LYS A 169 6.53 22.07 11.29
C LYS A 169 6.58 23.50 10.73
N LEU A 170 7.73 23.92 10.21
CA LEU A 170 7.90 25.24 9.58
C LEU A 170 7.01 25.41 8.36
N ARG A 171 6.80 24.36 7.58
CA ARG A 171 5.90 24.37 6.41
C ARG A 171 4.44 24.52 6.85
N MET A 172 4.00 23.83 7.90
CA MET A 172 2.64 23.97 8.42
C MET A 172 2.38 25.37 8.97
N GLU A 173 3.36 25.96 9.66
CA GLU A 173 3.31 27.37 10.10
C GLU A 173 3.24 28.33 8.91
N LYS A 174 4.02 28.10 7.85
CA LYS A 174 3.94 28.89 6.61
C LYS A 174 2.62 28.71 5.86
N ILE A 175 2.09 27.49 5.78
CA ILE A 175 0.80 27.19 5.14
C ILE A 175 -0.34 27.91 5.87
N ALA A 176 -0.26 28.05 7.20
CA ALA A 176 -1.23 28.81 7.98
C ALA A 176 -1.29 30.29 7.57
N THR A 177 -0.18 30.85 7.08
CA THR A 177 -0.09 32.24 6.61
C THR A 177 -0.22 32.41 5.09
N ASP A 178 0.18 31.41 4.30
CA ASP A 178 0.14 31.42 2.84
C ASP A 178 -0.31 30.05 2.32
N ARG A 179 -1.61 29.95 2.04
CA ARG A 179 -2.25 28.72 1.54
C ARG A 179 -1.76 28.30 0.15
N SER A 180 -1.07 29.16 -0.61
CA SER A 180 -0.57 28.80 -1.94
C SER A 180 0.56 27.75 -1.90
N LEU A 181 1.26 27.64 -0.76
CA LEU A 181 2.37 26.71 -0.54
C LEU A 181 1.95 25.26 -0.25
N GLN A 182 0.65 25.01 -0.10
CA GLN A 182 0.14 23.69 0.28
C GLN A 182 0.28 22.63 -0.84
N TYR A 183 0.44 23.04 -2.13
CA TYR A 183 0.25 22.13 -3.28
C TYR A 183 1.38 22.15 -4.34
N SER A 184 2.62 22.52 -4.00
CA SER A 184 3.67 22.78 -5.00
C SER A 184 4.03 21.59 -5.92
N HIS A 185 3.78 20.34 -5.51
CA HIS A 185 4.01 19.12 -6.32
C HIS A 185 2.71 18.38 -6.72
N THR A 186 1.55 18.99 -6.44
CA THR A 186 0.24 18.41 -6.72
C THR A 186 -0.35 19.07 -7.97
N VAL A 187 -0.93 18.26 -8.85
CA VAL A 187 -1.69 18.70 -10.03
C VAL A 187 -3.16 18.86 -9.69
N ALA A 188 -3.71 17.89 -8.95
CA ALA A 188 -5.12 17.88 -8.58
C ALA A 188 -5.33 17.11 -7.27
N THR A 189 -6.34 17.52 -6.52
CA THR A 189 -6.87 16.77 -5.39
C THR A 189 -8.34 16.52 -5.66
N THR A 190 -8.75 15.26 -5.67
CA THR A 190 -10.13 14.83 -5.87
C THR A 190 -10.67 14.33 -4.55
N VAL A 191 -11.52 15.14 -3.91
CA VAL A 191 -12.23 14.77 -2.67
C VAL A 191 -13.43 13.89 -3.01
N HIS A 192 -13.78 12.95 -2.13
CA HIS A 192 -14.96 12.12 -2.33
C HIS A 192 -16.23 12.98 -2.46
N PRO A 193 -17.07 12.78 -3.49
CA PRO A 193 -18.20 13.67 -3.78
C PRO A 193 -19.29 13.65 -2.71
N LYS A 194 -19.31 12.61 -1.87
CA LYS A 194 -20.24 12.47 -0.75
C LYS A 194 -19.63 12.87 0.60
N TYR A 195 -18.41 13.43 0.62
CA TYR A 195 -17.78 13.88 1.85
C TYR A 195 -18.69 14.82 2.65
N ASN A 196 -18.82 14.56 3.94
CA ASN A 196 -19.64 15.34 4.85
C ASN A 196 -18.79 15.84 6.03
N GLU A 197 -18.54 17.15 6.09
CA GLU A 197 -17.73 17.79 7.14
C GLU A 197 -18.37 17.68 8.54
N THR A 198 -19.70 17.53 8.62
CA THR A 198 -20.41 17.46 9.92
C THR A 198 -20.33 16.06 10.51
N THR A 199 -20.48 15.02 9.69
CA THR A 199 -20.48 13.63 10.16
C THR A 199 -19.11 12.97 10.04
N GLY A 200 -18.22 13.49 9.20
CA GLY A 200 -16.94 12.86 8.85
C GLY A 200 -17.07 11.70 7.86
N GLU A 201 -18.27 11.43 7.34
CA GLU A 201 -18.47 10.37 6.35
C GLU A 201 -17.76 10.70 5.04
N HIS A 202 -17.23 9.65 4.41
CA HIS A 202 -16.50 9.69 3.16
C HIS A 202 -15.25 10.60 3.20
N ASP A 203 -14.54 10.65 4.34
CA ASP A 203 -13.30 11.42 4.51
C ASP A 203 -12.09 10.78 3.80
N ILE A 204 -12.13 10.81 2.47
CA ILE A 204 -11.09 10.26 1.61
C ILE A 204 -10.87 11.17 0.39
N ALA A 205 -9.61 11.33 -0.01
CA ALA A 205 -9.21 12.09 -1.19
C ALA A 205 -8.07 11.41 -1.96
N VAL A 206 -8.07 11.58 -3.29
CA VAL A 206 -6.99 11.13 -4.17
C VAL A 206 -6.17 12.33 -4.64
N ILE A 207 -4.85 12.23 -4.54
CA ILE A 207 -3.92 13.30 -4.92
C ILE A 207 -3.16 12.89 -6.17
N LYS A 208 -3.28 13.68 -7.24
CA LYS A 208 -2.49 13.54 -8.47
C LYS A 208 -1.23 14.39 -8.38
N LEU A 209 -0.08 13.77 -8.51
CA LEU A 209 1.22 14.45 -8.47
C LEU A 209 1.62 14.99 -9.85
N LYS A 210 2.52 15.99 -9.86
CA LYS A 210 3.09 16.58 -11.08
C LYS A 210 3.94 15.59 -11.87
N GLU A 211 4.69 14.76 -11.16
CA GLU A 211 5.59 13.76 -11.72
C GLU A 211 5.26 12.40 -11.13
N ALA A 212 5.42 11.35 -11.93
CA ALA A 212 5.26 9.98 -11.45
C ALA A 212 6.44 9.63 -10.53
N ILE A 213 6.14 9.05 -9.38
CA ILE A 213 7.20 8.58 -8.47
C ILE A 213 7.74 7.26 -9.02
N HIS A 214 9.07 7.15 -9.13
CA HIS A 214 9.73 5.90 -9.45
C HIS A 214 9.59 4.94 -8.26
N PRO A 215 8.98 3.75 -8.44
CA PRO A 215 8.80 2.80 -7.36
C PRO A 215 10.12 2.30 -6.79
N PHE A 216 10.10 2.13 -5.48
CA PHE A 216 11.20 1.56 -4.71
C PHE A 216 10.65 0.83 -3.49
N VAL A 217 11.53 0.43 -2.61
CA VAL A 217 11.31 -0.58 -1.57
C VAL A 217 10.35 -0.11 -0.46
N HIS A 218 10.17 1.20 -0.31
CA HIS A 218 9.19 1.79 0.60
C HIS A 218 8.01 2.48 -0.11
N LEU A 219 8.01 2.51 -1.45
CA LEU A 219 6.94 3.12 -2.22
C LEU A 219 6.68 2.31 -3.48
N PHE A 220 5.63 1.51 -3.42
CA PHE A 220 5.33 0.51 -4.43
C PHE A 220 3.90 0.69 -4.96
N PRO A 221 3.67 0.63 -6.28
CA PRO A 221 2.32 0.68 -6.83
C PRO A 221 1.56 -0.57 -6.38
N VAL A 222 0.35 -0.36 -5.89
CA VAL A 222 -0.53 -1.46 -5.49
C VAL A 222 -1.76 -1.46 -6.37
N CYS A 223 -2.21 -2.66 -6.75
CA CYS A 223 -3.46 -2.83 -7.47
C CYS A 223 -4.64 -2.57 -6.51
N LEU A 224 -5.65 -1.84 -7.00
CA LEU A 224 -6.95 -1.79 -6.34
C LEU A 224 -7.54 -3.20 -6.33
N TRP A 225 -7.91 -3.68 -5.14
CA TRP A 225 -8.45 -5.02 -4.97
C TRP A 225 -9.75 -5.19 -5.77
N GLN A 226 -9.78 -6.21 -6.63
CA GLN A 226 -10.87 -6.39 -7.58
C GLN A 226 -11.99 -7.30 -7.04
N ASN A 227 -11.70 -8.22 -6.13
CA ASN A 227 -12.62 -9.26 -5.70
C ASN A 227 -13.40 -8.88 -4.43
N THR A 228 -14.69 -8.60 -4.52
CA THR A 228 -15.48 -8.15 -3.35
C THR A 228 -15.85 -9.27 -2.38
N THR A 229 -15.66 -10.54 -2.72
CA THR A 229 -16.19 -11.69 -1.96
C THR A 229 -15.14 -12.50 -1.20
N HIS A 230 -13.87 -12.52 -1.63
CA HIS A 230 -12.81 -13.24 -0.94
C HIS A 230 -11.69 -12.31 -0.46
N SER A 231 -11.13 -12.60 0.72
CA SER A 231 -9.96 -11.94 1.31
C SER A 231 -8.82 -12.95 1.38
N PRO A 232 -7.64 -12.71 0.78
CA PRO A 232 -6.48 -13.60 0.89
C PRO A 232 -5.73 -13.44 2.21
N VAL A 233 -6.22 -12.58 3.11
CA VAL A 233 -5.57 -12.29 4.39
C VAL A 233 -6.18 -13.17 5.48
N HIS A 234 -5.34 -13.95 6.15
CA HIS A 234 -5.65 -14.71 7.37
C HIS A 234 -5.73 -13.82 8.63
N GLN A 235 -6.26 -12.59 8.51
CA GLN A 235 -6.53 -11.72 9.65
C GLN A 235 -8.03 -11.69 9.91
N GLY A 236 -8.42 -11.87 11.17
CA GLY A 236 -9.81 -11.78 11.60
C GLY A 236 -10.32 -10.35 11.42
N ILE A 237 -11.26 -10.17 10.49
CA ILE A 237 -12.03 -8.93 10.39
C ILE A 237 -13.06 -8.98 11.52
N MET A 238 -12.94 -8.08 12.48
CA MET A 238 -13.89 -7.97 13.57
C MET A 238 -15.04 -7.08 13.13
N HIS A 239 -16.24 -7.68 13.05
CA HIS A 239 -17.46 -6.92 12.86
C HIS A 239 -17.90 -6.32 14.21
N SER A 240 -18.43 -5.10 14.18
CA SER A 240 -18.90 -4.41 15.38
C SER A 240 -20.02 -5.21 16.05
N GLY A 241 -19.77 -5.78 17.23
CA GLY A 241 -20.79 -6.48 18.01
C GLY A 241 -20.38 -7.82 18.64
N GLU A 242 -19.17 -8.32 18.39
CA GLU A 242 -18.61 -9.52 19.05
C GLU A 242 -17.58 -9.16 20.13
#